data_AF-A0A7V3T4U5-F1
#
_entry.id   AF-A0A7V3T4U5-F1
#
_cell.length_a   1.000
_cell.length_b   1.000
_cell.length_c   1.000
_cell.angle_alpha   90.00
_cell.angle_beta   90.00
_cell.angle_gamma   90.00
#
_symmetry.space_group_name_H-M   'P 1'
#
loop_
_entity.id
_entity.type
_entity.pdbx_description
1 polymer ?
#
loop_
_entity_poly.entity_id
_entity_poly.type
_entity_poly.pdbx_seq_one_letter_code
_entity_poly.pdbx_strand_id
1 'polypeptide(L)'
;MATATCQPVYPPDRRLARFTITFDRAGYSPEFVRRVWEQRIAVIISPEHPAGWWAEQEVRQRKVRLVNGQEGTLRLAGWGVLLSNGFGMREVRPLEEAGHQVWVLSGDHRRSLGGVAVVQWGRWCQENFLQLRRRH
;
A
#
# COMPACT_ATOMS: atom_id res chain seq x y z
N MET A 1 -19.20 -34.19 -19.45
CA MET A 1 -19.78 -32.95 -18.88
C MET A 1 -18.70 -31.89 -18.91
N ALA A 2 -18.85 -30.85 -19.73
CA ALA A 2 -17.89 -29.74 -19.77
C ALA A 2 -18.19 -28.81 -18.58
N THR A 3 -17.28 -28.74 -17.62
CA THR A 3 -17.32 -27.71 -16.58
C THR A 3 -17.10 -26.36 -17.25
N ALA A 4 -18.15 -25.54 -17.30
CA ALA A 4 -18.03 -24.15 -17.70
C ALA A 4 -17.16 -23.43 -16.66
N THR A 5 -15.87 -23.31 -16.93
CA THR A 5 -14.98 -22.46 -16.14
C THR A 5 -15.32 -21.02 -16.48
N CYS A 6 -16.03 -20.33 -15.58
CA CYS A 6 -16.18 -18.87 -15.64
C CYS A 6 -14.79 -18.25 -15.50
N GLN A 7 -14.16 -17.92 -16.64
CA GLN A 7 -12.89 -17.22 -16.61
C GLN A 7 -13.14 -15.76 -16.21
N PRO A 8 -12.36 -15.21 -15.26
CA PRO A 8 -12.51 -13.83 -14.87
C PRO A 8 -12.17 -12.91 -16.04
N VAL A 9 -13.11 -12.02 -16.39
CA VAL A 9 -12.88 -10.95 -17.37
C VAL A 9 -12.19 -9.80 -16.65
N TYR A 10 -10.95 -9.50 -17.05
CA TYR A 10 -10.21 -8.37 -16.50
C TYR A 10 -10.34 -7.13 -17.39
N PRO A 11 -10.34 -5.92 -16.81
CA PRO A 11 -10.17 -4.69 -17.57
C PRO A 11 -8.90 -4.74 -18.44
N PRO A 12 -8.88 -4.07 -19.60
CA PRO A 12 -7.71 -4.07 -20.50
C PRO A 12 -6.47 -3.44 -19.85
N ASP A 13 -6.66 -2.55 -18.87
CA ASP A 13 -5.58 -1.98 -18.09
C ASP A 13 -4.94 -3.03 -17.18
N ARG A 14 -3.80 -3.57 -17.63
CA ARG A 14 -3.00 -4.57 -16.90
C ARG A 14 -2.43 -4.06 -15.58
N ARG A 15 -2.51 -2.78 -15.26
CA ARG A 15 -2.07 -2.19 -13.98
C ARG A 15 -3.21 -1.98 -12.99
N LEU A 16 -4.45 -2.24 -13.40
CA LEU A 16 -5.62 -2.06 -12.55
C LEU A 16 -5.86 -3.30 -11.68
N ALA A 17 -5.93 -3.08 -10.38
CA ALA A 17 -6.33 -4.10 -9.42
C ALA A 17 -7.85 -4.16 -9.28
N ARG A 18 -8.40 -5.35 -8.98
CA ARG A 18 -9.81 -5.56 -8.63
C ARG A 18 -10.13 -4.97 -7.25
N PHE A 19 -9.25 -5.24 -6.30
CA PHE A 19 -9.28 -4.69 -4.95
C PHE A 19 -7.87 -4.73 -4.37
N THR A 20 -7.70 -4.09 -3.22
CA THR A 20 -6.42 -4.03 -2.51
C THR A 20 -6.58 -4.62 -1.12
N ILE A 21 -5.64 -5.50 -0.75
CA ILE A 21 -5.50 -6.00 0.63
C ILE A 21 -4.40 -5.18 1.30
N THR A 22 -4.67 -4.67 2.50
CA THR A 22 -3.67 -3.95 3.30
C THR A 22 -3.21 -4.86 4.43
N PHE A 23 -1.89 -4.95 4.62
CA PHE A 23 -1.28 -5.74 5.67
C PHE A 23 -0.51 -4.86 6.66
N ASP A 24 -0.18 -5.46 7.78
CA ASP A 24 0.77 -4.95 8.74
C ASP A 24 2.21 -5.33 8.38
N ARG A 25 3.10 -5.17 9.36
CA ARG A 25 4.50 -5.54 9.33
C ARG A 25 4.75 -7.03 9.04
N ALA A 26 3.88 -7.92 9.49
CA ALA A 26 4.04 -9.36 9.32
C ALA A 26 3.58 -9.87 7.94
N GLY A 27 2.90 -9.05 7.14
CA GLY A 27 2.39 -9.45 5.82
C GLY A 27 3.40 -9.40 4.67
N TYR A 28 4.68 -9.12 4.94
CA TYR A 28 5.70 -9.04 3.89
C TYR A 28 6.05 -10.44 3.34
N SER A 29 5.62 -10.72 2.11
CA SER A 29 6.02 -11.91 1.36
C SER A 29 6.01 -11.60 -0.15
N PRO A 30 7.18 -11.50 -0.80
CA PRO A 30 7.26 -11.27 -2.25
C PRO A 30 6.46 -12.28 -3.08
N GLU A 31 6.53 -13.55 -2.69
CA GLU A 31 5.91 -14.71 -3.35
C GLU A 31 4.39 -14.59 -3.25
N PHE A 32 3.87 -14.24 -2.08
CA PHE A 32 2.45 -13.98 -1.89
C PHE A 32 1.99 -12.82 -2.78
N VAL A 33 2.72 -11.70 -2.77
CA VAL A 33 2.39 -10.51 -3.57
C VAL A 33 2.30 -10.86 -5.06
N ARG A 34 3.28 -11.59 -5.59
CA ARG A 34 3.27 -12.03 -6.99
C ARG A 34 2.08 -12.93 -7.30
N ARG A 35 1.83 -13.94 -6.46
CA ARG A 35 0.73 -14.89 -6.62
C ARG A 35 -0.64 -14.23 -6.64
N VAL A 36 -0.90 -13.27 -5.75
CA VAL A 36 -2.21 -12.60 -5.72
C VAL A 36 -2.37 -11.57 -6.84
N TRP A 37 -1.26 -11.01 -7.35
CA TRP A 37 -1.29 -10.12 -8.51
C TRP A 37 -1.70 -10.84 -9.80
N GLU A 38 -1.40 -12.14 -9.95
CA GLU A 38 -1.90 -12.96 -11.07
C GLU A 38 -3.44 -12.96 -11.14
N GLN A 39 -4.10 -12.78 -9.99
CA GLN A 39 -5.56 -12.64 -9.88
C GLN A 39 -6.05 -11.19 -9.88
N ARG A 40 -5.15 -10.22 -10.16
CA ARG A 40 -5.37 -8.77 -10.08
C ARG A 40 -5.73 -8.26 -8.70
N ILE A 41 -5.16 -8.85 -7.65
CA ILE A 41 -5.34 -8.36 -6.28
C ILE A 41 -4.08 -7.58 -5.90
N ALA A 42 -4.24 -6.30 -5.60
CA ALA A 42 -3.14 -5.47 -5.11
C ALA A 42 -2.91 -5.69 -3.63
N VAL A 43 -1.68 -5.41 -3.20
CA VAL A 43 -1.27 -5.50 -1.81
C VAL A 43 -0.60 -4.18 -1.39
N ILE A 44 -0.94 -3.69 -0.21
CA ILE A 44 -0.23 -2.60 0.48
C ILE A 44 0.32 -3.16 1.80
N ILE A 45 1.63 -3.05 2.03
CA ILE A 45 2.33 -3.60 3.21
C ILE A 45 3.26 -2.53 3.79
N SER A 46 3.35 -2.46 5.12
CA SER A 46 4.39 -1.68 5.82
C SER A 46 5.43 -2.61 6.44
N PRO A 47 6.55 -2.92 5.76
CA PRO A 47 7.53 -3.90 6.26
C PRO A 47 8.28 -3.41 7.51
N GLU A 48 8.80 -4.35 8.30
CA GLU A 48 9.56 -4.08 9.54
C GLU A 48 10.89 -3.36 9.30
N HIS A 49 11.57 -3.71 8.22
CA HIS A 49 12.95 -3.28 7.96
C HIS A 49 12.98 -2.32 6.77
N PRO A 50 13.01 -1.01 7.03
CA PRO A 50 13.13 -0.03 5.97
C PRO A 50 14.53 -0.01 5.36
N ALA A 51 14.62 0.05 4.04
CA ALA A 51 15.84 0.34 3.31
C ALA A 51 16.16 1.83 3.41
N GLY A 52 17.07 2.18 4.33
CA GLY A 52 17.71 3.48 4.42
C GLY A 52 16.77 4.70 4.58
N TRP A 53 17.37 5.84 4.85
CA TRP A 53 16.68 7.13 4.92
C TRP A 53 16.72 7.81 3.56
N TRP A 54 15.62 8.46 3.16
CA TRP A 54 15.56 9.18 1.89
C TRP A 54 15.70 10.67 2.09
N ALA A 55 16.36 11.30 1.12
CA ALA A 55 16.62 12.72 1.13
C ALA A 55 15.31 13.51 1.05
N GLU A 56 15.17 14.54 1.88
CA GLU A 56 13.96 15.35 1.95
C GLU A 56 13.63 16.07 0.62
N GLN A 57 14.61 16.22 -0.28
CA GLN A 57 14.39 16.88 -1.57
C GLN A 57 13.46 16.11 -2.52
N GLU A 58 13.26 14.80 -2.31
CA GLU A 58 12.32 13.98 -3.08
C GLU A 58 10.87 14.09 -2.58
N VAL A 59 10.69 14.74 -1.43
CA VAL A 59 9.39 14.87 -0.77
C VAL A 59 8.61 16.03 -1.37
N ARG A 60 7.32 15.80 -1.65
CA ARG A 60 6.39 16.80 -2.17
C ARG A 60 5.13 16.85 -1.31
N GLN A 61 4.61 18.06 -1.08
CA GLN A 61 3.30 18.20 -0.46
C GLN A 61 2.20 17.77 -1.42
N ARG A 62 1.23 17.02 -0.91
CA ARG A 62 0.09 16.50 -1.68
C ARG A 62 -1.18 16.63 -0.85
N LYS A 63 -2.22 17.18 -1.46
CA LYS A 63 -3.57 17.15 -0.89
C LYS A 63 -4.08 15.71 -0.88
N VAL A 64 -4.69 15.31 0.21
CA VAL A 64 -5.30 13.99 0.38
C VAL A 64 -6.69 14.12 0.99
N ARG A 65 -7.55 13.16 0.69
CA ARG A 65 -8.83 12.98 1.36
C ARG A 65 -8.73 11.77 2.29
N LEU A 66 -8.96 12.00 3.57
CA LEU A 66 -8.94 10.98 4.60
C LEU A 66 -10.18 10.08 4.50
N VAL A 67 -10.14 8.94 5.17
CA VAL A 67 -11.24 7.95 5.17
C VAL A 67 -12.55 8.50 5.76
N ASN A 68 -12.47 9.49 6.64
CA ASN A 68 -13.62 10.17 7.24
C ASN A 68 -14.15 11.32 6.36
N GLY A 69 -13.60 11.53 5.17
CA GLY A 69 -14.02 12.55 4.21
C GLY A 69 -13.32 13.89 4.35
N GLN A 70 -12.55 14.14 5.43
CA GLN A 70 -11.80 15.37 5.61
C GLN A 70 -10.66 15.50 4.60
N GLU A 71 -10.31 16.73 4.24
CA GLU A 71 -9.12 17.02 3.45
C GLU A 71 -7.93 17.34 4.35
N GLY A 72 -6.74 16.91 3.92
CA GLY A 72 -5.49 17.20 4.60
C GLY A 72 -4.34 17.33 3.60
N THR A 73 -3.17 17.72 4.09
CA THR A 73 -1.95 17.77 3.28
C THR A 73 -0.92 16.84 3.88
N LEU A 74 -0.30 16.01 3.04
CA LEU A 74 0.80 15.12 3.45
C LEU A 74 2.07 15.45 2.66
N ARG A 75 3.21 15.36 3.33
CA ARG A 75 4.53 15.36 2.70
C ARG A 75 4.86 13.93 2.29
N LEU A 76 4.89 13.66 0.99
CA LEU A 76 5.06 12.31 0.45
C LEU A 76 6.18 12.25 -0.59
N ALA A 77 7.00 11.19 -0.51
CA ALA A 77 7.88 10.75 -1.60
C ALA A 77 7.42 9.37 -2.11
N GLY A 78 7.85 9.00 -3.32
CA GLY A 78 7.63 7.64 -3.78
C GLY A 78 8.37 7.29 -5.06
N TRP A 79 8.68 6.02 -5.23
CA TRP A 79 9.45 5.47 -6.35
C TRP A 79 9.04 4.03 -6.63
N GLY A 80 9.41 3.51 -7.80
CA GLY A 80 9.35 2.08 -8.07
C GLY A 80 10.45 1.30 -7.34
N VAL A 81 10.11 0.13 -6.81
CA VAL A 81 11.07 -0.82 -6.22
C VAL A 81 10.85 -2.20 -6.82
N LEU A 82 11.92 -2.99 -6.85
CA LEU A 82 11.87 -4.38 -7.30
C LEU A 82 12.05 -5.28 -6.09
N LEU A 83 11.10 -6.19 -5.84
CA LEU A 83 11.25 -7.21 -4.82
C LEU A 83 12.27 -8.26 -5.24
N SER A 84 12.73 -9.08 -4.28
CA SER A 84 13.68 -10.19 -4.52
C SER A 84 13.24 -11.16 -5.62
N ASN A 85 11.94 -11.32 -5.85
CA ASN A 85 11.37 -12.19 -6.89
C ASN A 85 11.11 -11.48 -8.23
N GLY A 86 11.64 -10.28 -8.42
CA GLY A 86 11.48 -9.48 -9.63
C GLY A 86 10.10 -8.82 -9.79
N PHE A 87 9.23 -8.87 -8.78
CA PHE A 87 7.96 -8.16 -8.82
C PHE A 87 8.15 -6.67 -8.54
N GLY A 88 7.64 -5.81 -9.44
CA GLY A 88 7.69 -4.36 -9.27
C GLY A 88 6.62 -3.88 -8.31
N MET A 89 6.99 -3.10 -7.30
CA MET A 89 6.08 -2.37 -6.43
C MET A 89 6.41 -0.88 -6.44
N ARG A 90 5.63 -0.09 -5.72
CA ARG A 90 5.94 1.31 -5.42
C ARG A 90 6.18 1.46 -3.94
N GLU A 91 7.30 2.05 -3.58
CA GLU A 91 7.55 2.54 -2.23
C GLU A 91 6.94 3.94 -2.08
N VAL A 92 6.22 4.16 -0.98
CA VAL A 92 5.60 5.42 -0.62
C VAL A 92 6.06 5.78 0.78
N ARG A 93 6.63 6.98 0.92
CA ARG A 93 7.14 7.50 2.18
C ARG A 93 6.38 8.75 2.60
N PRO A 94 5.43 8.63 3.53
CA PRO A 94 4.98 9.76 4.32
C PRO A 94 6.11 10.24 5.23
N LEU A 95 6.37 11.54 5.21
CA LEU A 95 7.28 12.22 6.12
C LEU A 95 6.45 12.95 7.17
N GLU A 96 6.64 12.57 8.43
CA GLU A 96 6.03 13.24 9.58
C GLU A 96 6.84 14.49 9.98
N GLU A 97 6.21 15.38 10.75
CA GLU A 97 6.82 16.65 11.18
C GLU A 97 8.10 16.45 12.01
N ALA A 98 8.18 15.36 12.78
CA ALA A 98 9.35 14.98 13.57
C ALA A 98 10.47 14.32 12.73
N GLY A 99 10.33 14.26 11.39
CA GLY A 99 11.28 13.60 10.49
C GLY A 99 11.11 12.08 10.41
N HIS A 100 10.13 11.50 11.11
CA HIS A 100 9.85 10.07 11.03
C HIS A 100 9.34 9.70 9.62
N GLN A 101 9.94 8.67 9.02
CA GLN A 101 9.56 8.17 7.71
C GLN A 101 8.87 6.82 7.86
N VAL A 102 7.62 6.77 7.40
CA VAL A 102 6.88 5.51 7.33
C VAL A 102 7.18 4.82 6.01
N TRP A 103 7.40 3.52 6.06
CA TRP A 103 7.63 2.68 4.89
C TRP A 103 6.36 1.99 4.46
N VAL A 104 5.96 2.21 3.22
CA VAL A 104 4.77 1.59 2.63
C VAL A 104 5.09 1.09 1.24
N LEU A 105 4.97 -0.22 1.02
CA LEU A 105 5.05 -0.84 -0.29
C LEU A 105 3.65 -1.04 -0.86
N SER A 106 3.44 -0.64 -2.11
CA SER A 106 2.17 -0.75 -2.80
C SER A 106 2.30 -1.43 -4.15
N GLY A 107 1.57 -2.54 -4.32
CA GLY A 107 1.32 -3.20 -5.61
C GLY A 107 0.11 -2.65 -6.34
N ASP A 108 -0.66 -1.73 -5.74
CA ASP A 108 -1.72 -1.00 -6.44
C ASP A 108 -1.05 0.07 -7.31
N HIS A 109 -0.80 -0.20 -8.59
CA HIS A 109 -0.05 0.72 -9.45
C HIS A 109 -0.80 1.98 -9.87
N ARG A 110 -2.13 2.02 -9.71
CA ARG A 110 -2.99 3.11 -10.18
C ARG A 110 -3.39 4.08 -9.08
N ARG A 111 -3.38 3.64 -7.82
CA ARG A 111 -3.64 4.51 -6.66
C ARG A 111 -2.61 5.63 -6.57
N SER A 112 -3.03 6.83 -6.17
CA SER A 112 -2.11 7.94 -5.91
C SER A 112 -1.24 7.64 -4.67
N LEU A 113 -0.07 8.28 -4.56
CA LEU A 113 0.78 8.16 -3.36
C LEU A 113 -0.01 8.53 -2.08
N GLY A 114 -0.80 9.60 -2.16
CA GLY A 114 -1.69 10.00 -1.07
C GLY A 114 -2.72 8.94 -0.71
N GLY A 115 -3.33 8.30 -1.71
CA GLY A 115 -4.27 7.21 -1.48
C GLY A 115 -3.62 5.99 -0.84
N VAL A 116 -2.36 5.68 -1.16
CA VAL A 116 -1.61 4.59 -0.51
C VAL A 116 -1.37 4.93 0.96
N ALA A 117 -0.87 6.15 1.24
CA ALA A 117 -0.62 6.61 2.60
C ALA A 117 -1.89 6.59 3.47
N VAL A 118 -3.02 7.08 2.94
CA VAL A 118 -4.31 7.10 3.64
C VAL A 118 -4.81 5.69 3.98
N VAL A 119 -4.66 4.72 3.06
CA VAL A 119 -5.04 3.32 3.33
C VAL A 119 -4.20 2.74 4.46
N GLN A 120 -2.89 2.99 4.46
CA GLN A 120 -2.01 2.52 5.52
C GLN A 120 -2.35 3.13 6.89
N TRP A 121 -2.69 4.43 6.91
CA TRP A 121 -3.21 5.10 8.12
C TRP A 121 -4.50 4.46 8.62
N GLY A 122 -5.45 4.18 7.72
CA GLY A 122 -6.70 3.49 8.08
C GLY A 122 -6.46 2.12 8.72
N ARG A 123 -5.48 1.36 8.20
CA ARG A 123 -5.05 0.09 8.81
C ARG A 123 -4.43 0.28 10.20
N TRP A 124 -3.65 1.33 10.41
CA TRP A 124 -3.13 1.64 11.75
C TRP A 124 -4.25 2.01 12.73
N CYS A 125 -5.25 2.80 12.29
CA CYS A 125 -6.44 3.08 13.09
C CYS A 125 -7.20 1.80 13.48
N GLN A 126 -7.30 0.81 12.58
CA GLN A 126 -7.89 -0.49 12.88
C GLN A 126 -7.11 -1.23 13.98
N GLU A 127 -5.78 -1.24 13.92
CA GLU A 127 -4.93 -1.84 14.96
C GLU A 127 -5.18 -1.16 16.32
N ASN A 128 -5.16 0.18 16.36
CA ASN A 128 -5.41 0.95 17.57
C ASN A 128 -6.80 0.65 18.15
N PHE A 129 -7.83 0.59 17.30
CA PHE A 129 -9.17 0.21 17.73
C PHE A 129 -9.20 -1.19 18.35
N LEU A 130 -8.57 -2.18 17.71
CA LEU A 130 -8.52 -3.55 18.24
C LEU A 130 -7.74 -3.61 19.56
N GLN A 131 -6.64 -2.87 19.71
CA GLN A 131 -5.91 -2.77 20.97
C GLN A 131 -6.77 -2.16 22.08
N LEU A 132 -7.50 -1.08 21.80
CA LEU A 132 -8.43 -0.46 22.75
C LEU A 132 -9.53 -1.43 23.17
N ARG A 133 -10.12 -2.15 22.21
CA ARG A 133 -11.17 -3.16 22.45
C ARG A 133 -10.72 -4.38 23.25
N ARG A 134 -9.42 -4.61 23.43
CA ARG A 134 -8.88 -5.68 24.28
C ARG A 134 -8.63 -5.25 25.72
N ARG A 135 -8.60 -3.94 25.98
CA ARG A 135 -8.37 -3.38 27.33
C ARG A 135 -9.67 -3.23 28.14
N HIS A 136 -10.82 -3.51 27.52
CA HIS A 136 -12.17 -3.47 28.08
C HIS A 136 -12.95 -4.69 27.61
#